data_AF-A0A2H3DPL4-F1
#
_entry.id   AF-A0A2H3DPL4-F1
#
_cell.length_a   1.000
_cell.length_b   1.000
_cell.length_c   1.000
_cell.angle_alpha   90.00
_cell.angle_beta   90.00
_cell.angle_gamma   90.00
#
_symmetry.space_group_name_H-M   'P 1'
#
loop_
_entity.id
_entity.type
_entity.pdbx_description
1 polymer ?
#
loop_
_entity_poly.entity_id
_entity_poly.type
_entity_poly.pdbx_seq_one_letter_code
_entity_poly.pdbx_strand_id
1 'polypeptide(L)'
;MSEGRKEGKFISHRGLDWDSGVIIRSLSNMDLVSQLNELLTALRIPIPIQHPTDLTPSLLLAILESFLSSRLPLSPSIRQAALSKSPTQHTEALNARVQCMKIFLGVLETDILKNDDMGLSGVDPRKLAAGEYAEVTLVAEALCWVGQQAGLIRTQRDAHSPSTTTTTTTHTSSLLPRGASVTESNTSINNMTATPELSPRTPPRCIHEVPSPLALSLPLFNEGETSARVPGRYTGTIGSVDQDLEVESFESSRTPWSRQSHSSSNQSALYDSDYGDEHLRTVSLLKERARLLSEIARAQRKDLT
;
A
#
# COMPACT_ATOMS: atom_id res chain seq x y z
N MET A 1 -5.37 48.05 20.07
CA MET A 1 -5.03 47.14 18.95
C MET A 1 -3.88 46.29 19.45
N SER A 2 -4.17 45.06 19.85
CA SER A 2 -3.22 44.16 20.50
C SER A 2 -2.75 43.13 19.49
N GLU A 3 -1.49 43.22 19.06
CA GLU A 3 -0.83 42.25 18.20
C GLU A 3 -0.47 40.99 19.01
N GLY A 4 -1.17 39.90 18.71
CA GLY A 4 -0.88 38.57 19.23
C GLY A 4 0.33 37.96 18.54
N ARG A 5 1.46 37.94 19.24
CA ARG A 5 2.66 37.18 18.87
C ARG A 5 2.33 35.68 18.91
N LYS A 6 2.19 35.06 17.74
CA LYS A 6 2.12 33.60 17.61
C LYS A 6 3.53 33.03 17.65
N GLU A 7 3.88 32.36 18.74
CA GLU A 7 5.09 31.54 18.84
C GLU A 7 4.94 30.32 17.92
N GLY A 8 5.48 30.44 16.71
CA GLY A 8 5.73 29.30 15.83
C GLY A 8 6.89 28.49 16.39
N LYS A 9 6.57 27.38 17.05
CA LYS A 9 7.53 26.38 17.51
C LYS A 9 8.20 25.75 16.28
N PHE A 10 9.32 26.34 15.87
CA PHE A 10 10.21 25.81 14.83
C PHE A 10 10.76 24.48 15.34
N ILE A 11 10.30 23.37 14.76
CA ILE A 11 10.91 22.06 14.95
C ILE A 11 12.29 22.16 14.31
N SER A 12 13.31 22.21 15.16
CA SER A 12 14.71 22.26 14.76
C SER A 12 15.03 21.07 13.88
N HIS A 13 15.23 21.31 12.58
CA HIS A 13 15.83 20.35 11.67
C HIS A 13 17.23 20.04 12.21
N ARG A 14 17.37 18.90 12.88
CA ARG A 14 18.68 18.28 13.09
C ARG A 14 19.18 17.90 11.70
N GLY A 15 20.19 18.60 11.22
CA GLY A 15 21.01 18.14 10.11
C GLY A 15 21.68 16.85 10.55
N LEU A 16 21.09 15.73 10.16
CA LEU A 16 21.75 14.44 10.19
C LEU A 16 22.70 14.45 8.98
N ASP A 17 23.97 14.42 9.28
CA ASP A 17 25.06 14.34 8.32
C ASP A 17 25.07 12.91 7.75
N TRP A 18 24.47 12.73 6.58
CA TRP A 18 24.23 11.41 5.95
C TRP A 18 25.49 10.79 5.31
N ASP A 19 26.63 11.49 5.37
CA ASP A 19 27.90 11.06 4.73
C ASP A 19 28.62 9.93 5.48
N SER A 20 28.09 9.50 6.64
CA SER A 20 28.48 8.25 7.28
C SER A 20 27.74 7.10 6.61
N GLY A 21 28.20 6.72 5.41
CA GLY A 21 27.72 5.61 4.59
C GLY A 21 26.91 4.60 5.39
N VAL A 22 25.58 4.76 5.35
CA VAL A 22 24.63 3.84 5.96
C VAL A 22 24.68 2.61 5.07
N ILE A 23 25.68 1.77 5.31
CA ILE A 23 25.60 0.36 5.02
C ILE A 23 24.35 -0.05 5.79
N ILE A 24 23.23 -0.18 5.07
CA ILE A 24 22.08 -0.94 5.52
C ILE A 24 22.67 -2.31 5.78
N ARG A 25 23.08 -2.53 7.04
CA ARG A 25 23.62 -3.81 7.46
C ARG A 25 22.46 -4.75 7.22
N SER A 26 22.60 -5.64 6.24
CA SER A 26 21.65 -6.72 5.98
C SER A 26 21.23 -7.26 7.34
N LEU A 27 20.00 -6.95 7.74
CA LEU A 27 19.53 -7.32 9.06
C LEU A 27 19.34 -8.83 9.02
N SER A 28 19.69 -9.49 10.12
CA SER A 28 19.30 -10.90 10.23
C SER A 28 17.78 -10.96 10.13
N ASN A 29 17.24 -11.97 9.45
CA ASN A 29 15.80 -12.08 9.20
C ASN A 29 14.99 -12.02 10.52
N MET A 30 15.52 -12.60 11.59
CA MET A 30 14.91 -12.55 12.93
C MET A 30 14.87 -11.13 13.52
N ASP A 31 15.90 -10.32 13.29
CA ASP A 31 15.93 -8.93 13.74
C ASP A 31 14.94 -8.07 12.93
N LEU A 32 14.80 -8.35 11.63
CA LEU A 32 13.86 -7.65 10.76
C LEU A 32 12.41 -7.88 11.19
N VAL A 33 12.01 -9.13 11.41
CA VAL A 33 10.65 -9.47 11.86
C VAL A 33 10.35 -8.87 13.23
N SER A 34 11.33 -8.84 14.13
CA SER A 34 11.18 -8.20 15.45
C SER A 34 10.94 -6.69 15.33
N GLN A 35 11.71 -6.01 14.49
CA GLN A 35 11.56 -4.57 14.24
C GLN A 35 10.25 -4.23 13.53
N LEU A 36 9.83 -5.06 12.57
CA LEU A 36 8.52 -4.90 11.92
C LEU A 36 7.38 -5.05 12.95
N ASN A 37 7.44 -6.02 13.85
CA ASN A 37 6.43 -6.18 14.89
C ASN A 37 6.43 -5.01 15.89
N GLU A 38 7.61 -4.46 16.22
CA GLU A 38 7.72 -3.22 17.01
C GLU A 38 7.07 -2.04 16.29
N LEU A 39 7.35 -1.89 14.98
CA LEU A 39 6.73 -0.87 14.13
C LEU A 39 5.22 -1.00 14.07
N LEU A 40 4.70 -2.20 13.81
CA LEU A 40 3.26 -2.47 13.76
C LEU A 40 2.58 -2.14 15.10
N THR A 41 3.24 -2.46 16.21
CA THR A 41 2.77 -2.10 17.55
C THR A 41 2.72 -0.58 17.74
N ALA A 42 3.77 0.13 17.31
CA ALA A 42 3.84 1.58 17.38
C ALA A 42 2.76 2.26 16.52
N LEU A 43 2.47 1.69 15.33
CA LEU A 43 1.41 2.13 14.42
C LEU A 43 0.00 1.67 14.84
N ARG A 44 -0.14 0.96 15.96
CA ARG A 44 -1.42 0.42 16.47
C ARG A 44 -2.10 -0.57 15.53
N ILE A 45 -1.33 -1.37 14.80
CA ILE A 45 -1.81 -2.47 13.95
C ILE A 45 -1.54 -3.79 14.69
N PRO A 46 -2.54 -4.41 15.37
CA PRO A 46 -2.33 -5.58 16.21
C PRO A 46 -2.30 -6.88 15.39
N ILE A 47 -1.46 -6.93 14.36
CA ILE A 47 -1.28 -8.09 13.48
C ILE A 47 0.18 -8.54 13.61
N PRO A 48 0.49 -9.54 14.46
CA PRO A 48 1.84 -10.05 14.55
C PRO A 48 2.20 -10.79 13.26
N ILE A 49 3.39 -10.51 12.75
CA ILE A 49 3.96 -11.21 11.60
C ILE A 49 5.03 -12.20 12.08
N GLN A 50 5.12 -13.35 11.42
CA GLN A 50 6.13 -14.39 11.71
C GLN A 50 7.22 -14.40 10.65
N HIS A 51 6.87 -14.01 9.42
CA HIS A 51 7.77 -13.95 8.27
C HIS A 51 7.60 -12.62 7.53
N PRO A 52 8.66 -12.13 6.85
CA PRO A 52 8.54 -10.93 6.02
C PRO A 52 7.43 -11.04 4.97
N THR A 53 7.23 -12.23 4.38
CA THR A 53 6.18 -12.52 3.39
C THR A 53 4.76 -12.40 3.93
N ASP A 54 4.57 -12.31 5.24
CA ASP A 54 3.26 -12.02 5.85
C ASP A 54 2.83 -10.56 5.61
N LEU A 55 3.74 -9.69 5.13
CA LEU A 55 3.43 -8.35 4.64
C LEU A 55 2.62 -8.41 3.35
N THR A 56 1.32 -8.68 3.50
CA THR A 56 0.39 -8.64 2.38
C THR A 56 0.29 -7.23 1.79
N PRO A 57 -0.09 -7.08 0.51
CA PRO A 57 -0.36 -5.77 -0.10
C PRO A 57 -1.29 -4.88 0.72
N SER A 58 -2.33 -5.47 1.33
CA SER A 58 -3.24 -4.75 2.23
C SER A 58 -2.58 -4.25 3.52
N LEU A 59 -1.65 -5.03 4.10
CA LEU A 59 -0.92 -4.64 5.30
C LEU A 59 0.12 -3.55 4.99
N LEU A 60 0.83 -3.67 3.86
CA LEU A 60 1.73 -2.63 3.37
C LEU A 60 1.02 -1.29 3.20
N LEU A 61 -0.17 -1.29 2.58
CA LEU A 61 -1.00 -0.09 2.49
C LEU A 61 -1.40 0.46 3.87
N ALA A 62 -1.81 -0.40 4.80
CA ALA A 62 -2.22 0.03 6.13
C ALA A 62 -1.06 0.70 6.89
N ILE A 63 0.15 0.17 6.77
CA ILE A 63 1.37 0.77 7.32
C ILE A 63 1.61 2.15 6.70
N LEU A 64 1.55 2.24 5.37
CA LEU A 64 1.78 3.49 4.64
C LEU A 64 0.75 4.58 4.99
N GLU A 65 -0.54 4.23 5.01
CA GLU A 65 -1.62 5.14 5.41
C GLU A 65 -1.46 5.59 6.88
N SER A 66 -0.90 4.73 7.73
CA SER A 66 -0.60 5.08 9.14
C SER A 66 0.54 6.10 9.23
N PHE A 67 1.60 5.93 8.44
CA PHE A 67 2.69 6.92 8.36
C PHE A 67 2.20 8.28 7.85
N LEU A 68 1.35 8.27 6.82
CA LEU A 68 0.79 9.49 6.24
C LEU A 68 -0.33 10.12 7.08
N SER A 69 -0.81 9.41 8.11
CA SER A 69 -1.99 9.79 8.91
C SER A 69 -3.22 10.13 8.04
N SER A 70 -3.27 9.61 6.82
CA SER A 70 -4.26 9.90 5.81
C SER A 70 -4.41 8.72 4.86
N ARG A 71 -5.59 8.58 4.27
CA ARG A 71 -5.83 7.52 3.28
C ARG A 71 -5.36 7.95 1.91
N LEU A 72 -4.69 7.05 1.21
CA LEU A 72 -4.31 7.27 -0.18
C LEU A 72 -5.56 7.38 -1.05
N PRO A 73 -5.63 8.25 -2.07
CA PRO A 73 -6.79 8.37 -2.96
C PRO A 73 -6.90 7.22 -3.97
N LEU A 74 -7.01 5.97 -3.49
CA LEU A 74 -7.16 4.78 -4.32
C LEU A 74 -8.62 4.51 -4.67
N SER A 75 -8.85 4.07 -5.91
CA SER A 75 -10.18 3.62 -6.34
C SER A 75 -10.65 2.39 -5.53
N PRO A 76 -11.97 2.21 -5.32
CA PRO A 76 -12.50 1.09 -4.55
C PRO A 76 -12.05 -0.27 -5.09
N SER A 77 -12.00 -0.43 -6.41
CA SER A 77 -11.59 -1.66 -7.09
C SER A 77 -10.16 -2.07 -6.74
N ILE A 78 -9.23 -1.10 -6.70
CA ILE A 78 -7.83 -1.34 -6.33
C ILE A 78 -7.71 -1.78 -4.87
N ARG A 79 -8.45 -1.13 -3.95
CA ARG A 79 -8.46 -1.53 -2.53
C ARG A 79 -9.02 -2.93 -2.32
N GLN A 80 -10.12 -3.25 -3.01
CA GLN A 80 -10.73 -4.57 -2.94
C GLN A 80 -9.79 -5.64 -3.49
N ALA A 81 -9.05 -5.35 -4.55
CA ALA A 81 -8.06 -6.27 -5.10
C ALA A 81 -6.90 -6.55 -4.14
N ALA A 82 -6.44 -5.55 -3.37
CA ALA A 82 -5.41 -5.73 -2.35
C ALA A 82 -5.87 -6.62 -1.17
N LEU A 83 -7.18 -6.68 -0.91
CA LEU A 83 -7.77 -7.49 0.18
C LEU A 83 -8.20 -8.89 -0.28
N SER A 84 -8.73 -9.01 -1.51
CA SER A 84 -9.26 -10.26 -2.02
C SER A 84 -8.15 -11.28 -2.18
N LYS A 85 -8.34 -12.52 -1.71
CA LYS A 85 -7.52 -13.69 -2.07
C LYS A 85 -8.20 -14.58 -3.13
N SER A 86 -9.29 -14.11 -3.73
CA SER A 86 -10.16 -14.95 -4.55
C SER A 86 -9.48 -15.41 -5.85
N PRO A 87 -9.51 -16.72 -6.17
CA PRO A 87 -8.91 -17.28 -7.38
C PRO A 87 -9.76 -17.06 -8.66
N THR A 88 -11.01 -16.61 -8.54
CA THR A 88 -11.97 -16.63 -9.67
C THR A 88 -11.80 -15.51 -10.70
N GLN A 89 -11.05 -14.45 -10.40
CA GLN A 89 -10.72 -13.34 -11.32
C GLN A 89 -9.24 -13.00 -11.25
N HIS A 90 -8.40 -14.02 -11.44
CA HIS A 90 -6.98 -13.96 -11.13
C HIS A 90 -6.24 -12.84 -11.88
N THR A 91 -6.49 -12.65 -13.19
CA THR A 91 -5.74 -11.69 -14.01
C THR A 91 -6.06 -10.23 -13.68
N GLU A 92 -7.34 -9.87 -13.60
CA GLU A 92 -7.76 -8.50 -13.31
C GLU A 92 -7.40 -8.11 -11.87
N ALA A 93 -7.64 -9.01 -10.91
CA ALA A 93 -7.27 -8.79 -9.52
C ALA A 93 -5.75 -8.63 -9.36
N LEU A 94 -4.95 -9.44 -10.07
CA LEU A 94 -3.49 -9.31 -10.08
C LEU A 94 -3.08 -7.95 -10.66
N ASN A 95 -3.64 -7.54 -11.80
CA ASN A 95 -3.34 -6.23 -12.39
C ASN A 95 -3.67 -5.08 -11.42
N ALA A 96 -4.82 -5.14 -10.75
CA ALA A 96 -5.22 -4.15 -9.76
C ALA A 96 -4.29 -4.15 -8.52
N ARG A 97 -3.82 -5.31 -8.06
CA ARG A 97 -2.79 -5.41 -7.00
C ARG A 97 -1.45 -4.85 -7.44
N VAL A 98 -1.02 -5.12 -8.67
CA VAL A 98 0.23 -4.55 -9.21
C VAL A 98 0.13 -3.03 -9.28
N GLN A 99 -1.00 -2.49 -9.73
CA GLN A 99 -1.23 -1.04 -9.71
C GLN A 99 -1.21 -0.49 -8.29
N CYS A 100 -1.80 -1.21 -7.33
CA CYS A 100 -1.73 -0.86 -5.91
C CYS A 100 -0.29 -0.77 -5.41
N MET A 101 0.55 -1.76 -5.72
CA MET A 101 1.96 -1.80 -5.30
C MET A 101 2.81 -0.75 -6.00
N LYS A 102 2.52 -0.41 -7.26
CA LYS A 102 3.15 0.74 -7.94
C LYS A 102 2.87 2.05 -7.22
N ILE A 103 1.61 2.31 -6.86
CA ILE A 103 1.22 3.52 -6.14
C ILE A 103 1.88 3.54 -4.76
N PHE A 104 1.88 2.40 -4.05
CA PHE A 104 2.56 2.27 -2.76
C PHE A 104 4.05 2.63 -2.87
N LEU A 105 4.79 2.05 -3.83
CA LEU A 105 6.22 2.31 -4.01
C LEU A 105 6.48 3.78 -4.37
N GLY A 106 5.69 4.33 -5.28
CA GLY A 106 5.81 5.74 -5.67
C GLY A 106 5.60 6.68 -4.47
N VAL A 107 4.56 6.46 -3.67
CA VAL A 107 4.29 7.29 -2.48
C VAL A 107 5.36 7.10 -1.40
N LEU A 108 5.80 5.86 -1.16
CA LEU A 108 6.87 5.58 -0.19
C LEU A 108 8.15 6.32 -0.57
N GLU A 109 8.52 6.30 -1.84
CA GLU A 109 9.70 6.99 -2.37
C GLU A 109 9.56 8.52 -2.30
N THR A 110 8.45 9.07 -2.82
CA THR A 110 8.31 10.54 -2.94
C THR A 110 7.98 11.23 -1.63
N ASP A 111 7.06 10.68 -0.84
CA ASP A 111 6.45 11.40 0.28
C ASP A 111 7.13 11.09 1.61
N ILE A 112 7.73 9.90 1.73
CA ILE A 112 8.34 9.42 2.96
C ILE A 112 9.87 9.45 2.88
N LEU A 113 10.46 8.84 1.85
CA LEU A 113 11.93 8.75 1.73
C LEU A 113 12.59 10.03 1.21
N LYS A 114 11.88 10.87 0.42
CA LYS A 114 12.31 12.23 0.03
C LYS A 114 13.81 12.34 -0.32
N ASN A 115 14.28 11.47 -1.22
CA ASN A 115 15.63 11.41 -1.81
C ASN A 115 16.65 10.45 -1.17
N ASP A 116 16.28 9.69 -0.13
CA ASP A 116 17.17 8.62 0.36
C ASP A 116 17.07 7.40 -0.56
N ASP A 117 18.15 7.14 -1.31
CA ASP A 117 18.30 6.00 -2.23
C ASP A 117 18.38 4.67 -1.46
N MET A 118 17.23 4.20 -0.99
CA MET A 118 17.08 2.90 -0.31
C MET A 118 17.03 1.72 -1.29
N GLY A 119 17.34 1.94 -2.57
CA GLY A 119 17.32 0.90 -3.61
C GLY A 119 15.93 0.45 -4.04
N LEU A 120 14.87 1.22 -3.72
CA LEU A 120 13.50 0.88 -4.13
C LEU A 120 13.28 0.94 -5.65
N SER A 121 14.13 1.65 -6.38
CA SER A 121 14.07 1.73 -7.85
C SER A 121 14.26 0.38 -8.54
N GLY A 122 14.86 -0.61 -7.87
CA GLY A 122 15.01 -1.97 -8.35
C GLY A 122 13.84 -2.90 -8.03
N VAL A 123 12.90 -2.48 -7.18
CA VAL A 123 11.82 -3.35 -6.69
C VAL A 123 10.76 -3.54 -7.77
N ASP A 124 10.51 -4.79 -8.17
CA ASP A 124 9.45 -5.08 -9.16
C ASP A 124 8.06 -5.11 -8.48
N PRO A 125 7.14 -4.21 -8.84
CA PRO A 125 5.80 -4.18 -8.25
C PRO A 125 4.99 -5.45 -8.53
N ARG A 126 5.30 -6.21 -9.60
CA ARG A 126 4.63 -7.48 -9.91
C ARG A 126 5.01 -8.56 -8.92
N LYS A 127 6.29 -8.69 -8.66
CA LYS A 127 6.87 -9.62 -7.69
C LYS A 127 6.46 -9.27 -6.27
N LEU A 128 6.48 -7.98 -5.93
CA LEU A 128 5.99 -7.48 -4.65
C LEU A 128 4.49 -7.80 -4.45
N ALA A 129 3.66 -7.59 -5.48
CA ALA A 129 2.24 -7.93 -5.43
C ALA A 129 1.97 -9.45 -5.29
N ALA A 130 2.90 -10.28 -5.77
CA ALA A 130 2.88 -11.73 -5.57
C ALA A 130 3.39 -12.15 -4.19
N GLY A 131 3.99 -11.24 -3.41
CA GLY A 131 4.59 -11.52 -2.12
C GLY A 131 5.94 -12.23 -2.24
N GLU A 132 6.69 -12.01 -3.32
CA GLU A 132 8.01 -12.62 -3.52
C GLU A 132 8.97 -12.14 -2.40
N TYR A 133 9.62 -13.11 -1.76
CA TYR A 133 10.41 -12.89 -0.54
C TYR A 133 11.46 -11.77 -0.68
N ALA A 134 12.17 -11.74 -1.82
CA ALA A 134 13.25 -10.77 -2.05
C ALA A 134 12.71 -9.33 -2.04
N GLU A 135 11.65 -9.06 -2.80
CA GLU A 135 11.03 -7.73 -2.89
C GLU A 135 10.41 -7.29 -1.57
N VAL A 136 9.71 -8.21 -0.90
CA VAL A 136 9.05 -7.93 0.37
C VAL A 136 10.08 -7.61 1.46
N THR A 137 11.23 -8.30 1.47
CA THR A 137 12.30 -8.05 2.44
C THR A 137 12.92 -6.66 2.23
N LEU A 138 13.16 -6.24 0.98
CA LEU A 138 13.67 -4.90 0.69
C LEU A 138 12.70 -3.80 1.16
N VAL A 139 11.40 -3.97 0.86
CA VAL A 139 10.37 -3.02 1.31
C VAL A 139 10.25 -3.03 2.85
N ALA A 140 10.34 -4.19 3.48
CA ALA A 140 10.32 -4.31 4.94
C ALA A 140 11.49 -3.59 5.60
N GLU A 141 12.70 -3.74 5.07
CA GLU A 141 13.90 -3.04 5.54
C GLU A 141 13.73 -1.53 5.41
N ALA A 142 13.20 -1.07 4.26
CA ALA A 142 12.90 0.36 4.06
C ALA A 142 11.87 0.88 5.08
N LEU A 143 10.80 0.13 5.35
CA LEU A 143 9.79 0.51 6.35
C LEU A 143 10.36 0.55 7.77
N CYS A 144 11.23 -0.41 8.13
CA CYS A 144 11.91 -0.39 9.44
C CYS A 144 12.82 0.83 9.56
N TRP A 145 13.56 1.15 8.51
CA TRP A 145 14.40 2.36 8.48
C TRP A 145 13.55 3.63 8.64
N VAL A 146 12.42 3.75 7.94
CA VAL A 146 11.48 4.87 8.12
C VAL A 146 10.97 4.91 9.56
N GLY A 147 10.61 3.76 10.13
CA GLY A 147 10.16 3.66 11.51
C GLY A 147 11.21 4.11 12.52
N GLN A 148 12.49 3.82 12.27
CA GLN A 148 13.60 4.32 13.08
C GLN A 148 13.73 5.84 12.97
N GLN A 149 13.65 6.40 11.75
CA GLN A 149 13.70 7.86 11.54
C GLN A 149 12.53 8.59 12.20
N ALA A 150 11.35 7.98 12.19
CA ALA A 150 10.16 8.49 12.88
C ALA A 150 10.23 8.33 14.41
N GLY A 151 11.26 7.67 14.95
CA GLY A 151 11.40 7.39 16.38
C GLY A 151 10.40 6.35 16.91
N LEU A 152 9.83 5.52 16.03
CA LEU A 152 8.88 4.46 16.37
C LEU A 152 9.58 3.17 16.78
N ILE A 153 10.71 2.84 16.15
CA ILE A 153 11.55 1.68 16.48
C ILE A 153 12.80 2.16 17.22
N ARG A 154 13.18 1.46 18.29
CA ARG A 154 14.44 1.75 18.99
C ARG A 154 15.62 1.17 18.23
N THR A 155 16.50 2.03 17.73
CA THR A 155 17.79 1.58 17.21
C THR A 155 18.64 1.05 18.35
N GLN A 156 18.86 -0.27 18.41
CA GLN A 156 19.56 -0.96 19.50
C GLN A 156 21.00 -0.45 19.77
N ARG A 157 21.54 0.41 18.89
CA ARG A 157 22.91 0.94 18.98
C ARG A 157 23.17 1.83 20.20
N ASP A 158 22.15 2.38 20.85
CA ASP A 158 22.37 3.31 21.97
C ASP A 158 22.58 2.64 23.33
N ALA A 159 22.51 1.30 23.40
CA ALA A 159 22.75 0.58 24.65
C ALA A 159 24.23 0.51 25.08
N HIS A 160 25.16 1.05 24.29
CA HIS A 160 26.61 1.04 24.58
C HIS A 160 27.23 2.44 24.68
N SER A 161 26.50 3.42 25.20
CA SER A 161 27.20 4.48 25.95
C SER A 161 27.44 3.96 27.37
N PRO A 162 28.61 3.38 27.69
CA PRO A 162 29.03 3.31 29.08
C PRO A 162 29.02 4.77 29.54
N SER A 163 28.17 5.06 30.52
CA SER A 163 28.27 6.27 31.30
C SER A 163 29.71 6.37 31.76
N THR A 164 30.51 7.14 31.02
CA THR A 164 31.82 7.57 31.48
C THR A 164 31.49 8.60 32.54
N THR A 165 31.30 8.10 33.76
CA THR A 165 31.53 8.83 34.98
C THR A 165 32.98 9.31 34.92
N THR A 166 33.23 10.43 34.25
CA THR A 166 34.44 11.20 34.48
C THR A 166 34.23 11.89 35.82
N THR A 167 34.61 11.15 36.85
CA THR A 167 34.86 11.60 38.22
C THR A 167 35.69 12.88 38.15
N THR A 168 35.04 14.04 38.28
CA THR A 168 35.73 15.29 38.55
C THR A 168 35.99 15.31 40.05
N THR A 169 37.16 14.81 40.44
CA THR A 169 37.73 14.97 41.78
C THR A 169 38.00 16.46 42.02
N THR A 170 36.99 17.19 42.49
CA THR A 170 37.19 18.48 43.13
C THR A 170 37.21 18.25 44.63
N HIS A 171 38.42 18.18 45.18
CA HIS A 171 38.66 18.36 46.60
C HIS A 171 38.26 19.80 46.98
N THR A 172 37.08 19.97 47.58
CA THR A 172 36.88 21.11 48.48
C THR A 172 35.97 20.69 49.62
N SER A 173 36.59 20.52 50.77
CA SER A 173 35.98 20.24 52.06
C SER A 173 35.05 21.37 52.52
N SER A 174 34.00 20.97 53.25
CA SER A 174 33.26 21.69 54.31
C SER A 174 31.75 21.75 54.04
N LEU A 175 30.94 20.88 54.67
CA LEU A 175 30.43 20.90 56.06
C LEU A 175 29.00 21.50 56.12
N LEU A 176 28.04 20.58 56.35
CA LEU A 176 26.82 20.75 57.17
C LEU A 176 25.55 21.37 56.49
N PRO A 177 24.32 21.21 57.07
CA PRO A 177 23.42 20.10 56.74
C PRO A 177 21.92 20.51 56.66
N ARG A 178 21.02 19.49 56.60
CA ARG A 178 19.73 19.42 57.34
C ARG A 178 18.44 19.95 56.67
N GLY A 179 17.42 19.07 56.73
CA GLY A 179 15.97 19.37 56.62
C GLY A 179 15.30 18.53 55.52
N ALA A 180 14.82 17.30 55.74
CA ALA A 180 13.60 16.89 56.45
C ALA A 180 12.28 17.49 55.88
N SER A 181 11.51 16.68 55.15
CA SER A 181 10.03 16.62 55.09
C SER A 181 9.67 15.60 53.99
N VAL A 182 9.25 14.36 54.30
CA VAL A 182 7.88 13.96 54.68
C VAL A 182 6.82 14.64 53.81
N THR A 183 6.22 13.86 52.91
CA THR A 183 4.75 13.70 52.79
C THR A 183 4.46 12.53 51.87
N GLU A 184 3.87 11.49 52.46
CA GLU A 184 3.18 10.40 51.80
C GLU A 184 1.91 10.94 51.14
N SER A 185 1.64 10.56 49.89
CA SER A 185 0.35 10.79 49.24
C SER A 185 -0.24 9.45 48.83
N ASN A 186 -1.04 8.90 49.75
CA ASN A 186 -2.00 7.85 49.49
C ASN A 186 -3.29 8.49 48.96
N THR A 187 -3.69 8.18 47.73
CA THR A 187 -5.04 8.47 47.22
C THR A 187 -5.77 7.17 46.93
N SER A 188 -6.53 6.73 47.95
CA SER A 188 -7.58 5.70 47.89
C SER A 188 -8.93 6.40 48.01
N ILE A 189 -9.73 6.41 46.93
CA ILE A 189 -11.13 6.87 46.84
C ILE A 189 -11.68 6.28 45.51
N ASN A 190 -12.84 5.64 45.34
CA ASN A 190 -13.88 5.10 46.20
C ASN A 190 -14.70 4.11 45.37
N ASN A 191 -15.28 3.12 46.05
CA ASN A 191 -16.43 2.34 45.60
C ASN A 191 -17.60 3.25 45.20
N MET A 192 -18.21 3.00 44.04
CA MET A 192 -19.65 3.27 43.85
C MET A 192 -20.33 2.04 43.27
N THR A 193 -21.05 1.38 44.18
CA THR A 193 -22.11 0.42 43.91
C THR A 193 -23.31 1.19 43.35
N ALA A 194 -23.69 0.89 42.11
CA ALA A 194 -25.01 1.26 41.57
C ALA A 194 -25.53 0.09 40.74
N THR A 195 -26.43 -0.68 41.35
CA THR A 195 -27.41 -1.53 40.67
C THR A 195 -28.62 -0.64 40.38
N PRO A 196 -29.15 -0.62 39.15
CA PRO A 196 -30.49 -1.18 39.02
C PRO A 196 -30.80 -1.84 37.65
N GLU A 197 -31.86 -2.64 37.71
CA GLU A 197 -32.86 -2.90 36.66
C GLU A 197 -32.58 -3.97 35.59
N LEU A 198 -33.13 -5.15 35.89
CA LEU A 198 -33.39 -6.26 34.97
C LEU A 198 -34.48 -5.86 33.96
N SER A 199 -34.07 -5.49 32.75
CA SER A 199 -34.92 -5.66 31.56
C SER A 199 -34.75 -7.08 30.99
N PRO A 200 -35.83 -7.80 30.65
CA PRO A 200 -35.73 -9.11 30.03
C PRO A 200 -35.11 -8.98 28.63
N ARG A 201 -33.87 -9.46 28.52
CA ARG A 201 -33.06 -9.50 27.31
C ARG A 201 -33.65 -10.55 26.37
N THR A 202 -34.31 -10.13 25.30
CA THR A 202 -34.60 -11.00 24.16
C THR A 202 -33.29 -11.52 23.56
N PRO A 203 -33.19 -12.81 23.24
CA PRO A 203 -31.97 -13.37 22.66
C PRO A 203 -31.64 -12.71 21.32
N PRO A 204 -30.36 -12.47 21.02
CA PRO A 204 -29.94 -11.92 19.73
C PRO A 204 -30.38 -12.86 18.61
N ARG A 205 -31.25 -12.37 17.73
CA ARG A 205 -31.60 -13.06 16.48
C ARG A 205 -30.37 -13.09 15.58
N CYS A 206 -29.90 -14.30 15.28
CA CYS A 206 -28.86 -14.53 14.29
C CYS A 206 -29.33 -14.01 12.91
N ILE A 207 -28.45 -13.32 12.18
CA ILE A 207 -28.70 -12.72 10.84
C ILE A 207 -28.73 -13.83 9.75
N HIS A 208 -29.26 -15.02 10.06
CA HIS A 208 -29.31 -16.17 9.16
C HIS A 208 -30.74 -16.58 8.79
N GLU A 209 -31.76 -15.86 9.26
CA GLU A 209 -33.13 -16.04 8.79
C GLU A 209 -33.52 -14.92 7.83
N VAL A 210 -32.92 -14.95 6.63
CA VAL A 210 -33.55 -14.35 5.46
C VAL A 210 -34.45 -15.43 4.86
N PRO A 211 -35.77 -15.20 4.72
CA PRO A 211 -36.67 -16.12 4.04
C PRO A 211 -36.09 -16.45 2.67
N SER A 212 -35.91 -17.74 2.39
CA SER A 212 -35.45 -18.22 1.09
C SER A 212 -36.29 -17.56 0.00
N PRO A 213 -35.69 -16.85 -0.97
CA PRO A 213 -36.45 -16.37 -2.11
C PRO A 213 -37.01 -17.60 -2.82
N LEU A 214 -38.35 -17.65 -2.86
CA LEU A 214 -39.12 -18.65 -3.58
C LEU A 214 -38.52 -18.84 -4.98
N ALA A 215 -38.27 -20.10 -5.32
CA ALA A 215 -37.82 -20.53 -6.62
C ALA A 215 -38.75 -19.98 -7.71
N LEU A 216 -38.29 -18.94 -8.41
CA LEU A 216 -38.86 -18.53 -9.67
C LEU A 216 -38.43 -19.55 -10.71
N SER A 217 -39.35 -20.46 -11.02
CA SER A 217 -39.32 -21.32 -12.19
C SER A 217 -39.13 -20.46 -13.44
N LEU A 218 -37.95 -20.56 -14.05
CA LEU A 218 -37.73 -20.03 -15.40
C LEU A 218 -38.42 -20.95 -16.42
N PRO A 219 -39.06 -20.37 -17.45
CA PRO A 219 -39.68 -21.15 -18.52
C PRO A 219 -38.61 -21.81 -19.38
N LEU A 220 -38.81 -23.11 -19.56
CA LEU A 220 -38.24 -23.95 -20.59
C LEU A 220 -38.43 -23.27 -21.97
N PHE A 221 -37.37 -22.72 -22.55
CA PHE A 221 -37.36 -22.37 -23.97
C PHE A 221 -36.22 -23.11 -24.67
N ASN A 222 -36.69 -24.12 -25.39
CA ASN A 222 -36.26 -24.70 -26.65
C ASN A 222 -34.77 -24.79 -27.02
N GLU A 223 -34.46 -26.02 -27.41
CA GLU A 223 -33.29 -26.50 -28.12
C GLU A 223 -32.95 -25.73 -29.39
N GLY A 224 -31.64 -25.62 -29.63
CA GLY A 224 -31.07 -25.24 -30.92
C GLY A 224 -29.56 -25.06 -30.82
N GLU A 225 -28.82 -25.99 -31.42
CA GLU A 225 -27.41 -25.84 -31.85
C GLU A 225 -26.30 -26.16 -30.84
N THR A 226 -26.04 -27.47 -30.75
CA THR A 226 -24.71 -28.12 -30.77
C THR A 226 -23.47 -27.23 -30.57
N SER A 227 -22.98 -27.14 -29.33
CA SER A 227 -21.55 -26.89 -29.08
C SER A 227 -21.07 -27.87 -28.00
N ALA A 228 -20.56 -29.00 -28.47
CA ALA A 228 -20.06 -30.08 -27.64
C ALA A 228 -18.83 -29.61 -26.85
N ARG A 229 -18.98 -29.43 -25.54
CA ARG A 229 -17.84 -29.36 -24.62
C ARG A 229 -17.19 -30.73 -24.55
N VAL A 230 -15.99 -30.82 -25.12
CA VAL A 230 -15.14 -32.03 -25.07
C VAL A 230 -14.57 -32.20 -23.66
N PRO A 231 -14.79 -33.35 -22.99
CA PRO A 231 -14.10 -33.70 -21.76
C PRO A 231 -12.63 -33.99 -22.05
N GLY A 232 -11.72 -33.30 -21.35
CA GLY A 232 -10.27 -33.50 -21.49
C GLY A 232 -9.85 -34.92 -21.14
N ARG A 233 -9.57 -35.74 -22.16
CA ARG A 233 -8.95 -37.05 -22.02
C ARG A 233 -7.43 -36.87 -22.04
N TYR A 234 -6.80 -37.09 -20.88
CA TYR A 234 -5.34 -37.23 -20.73
C TYR A 234 -4.86 -38.60 -21.23
N THR A 235 -4.99 -38.85 -22.54
CA THR A 235 -4.32 -39.97 -23.20
C THR A 235 -4.10 -39.60 -24.67
N GLY A 236 -3.07 -38.81 -24.93
CA GLY A 236 -2.62 -38.48 -26.27
C GLY A 236 -1.11 -38.39 -26.26
N THR A 237 -0.47 -39.23 -27.07
CA THR A 237 0.95 -39.13 -27.41
C THR A 237 1.22 -37.72 -27.92
N ILE A 238 2.21 -37.03 -27.34
CA ILE A 238 2.67 -35.72 -27.79
C ILE A 238 3.14 -35.91 -29.24
N GLY A 239 2.38 -35.37 -30.20
CA GLY A 239 2.74 -35.38 -31.60
C GLY A 239 4.07 -34.66 -31.80
N SER A 240 4.86 -35.10 -32.78
CA SER A 240 6.11 -34.46 -33.17
C SER A 240 5.85 -32.98 -33.46
N VAL A 241 6.36 -32.12 -32.58
CA VAL A 241 6.32 -30.68 -32.72
C VAL A 241 7.25 -30.32 -33.88
N ASP A 242 6.73 -29.52 -34.81
CA ASP A 242 7.49 -29.03 -35.95
C ASP A 242 8.53 -28.03 -35.45
N GLN A 243 9.81 -28.45 -35.47
CA GLN A 243 10.92 -27.68 -34.90
C GLN A 243 11.07 -26.31 -35.56
N ASP A 244 10.70 -26.20 -36.83
CA ASP A 244 10.86 -24.97 -37.59
C ASP A 244 9.85 -23.90 -37.14
N LEU A 245 8.62 -24.30 -36.79
CA LEU A 245 7.59 -23.40 -36.25
C LEU A 245 7.91 -22.91 -34.83
N GLU A 246 8.57 -23.75 -34.02
CA GLU A 246 8.99 -23.37 -32.68
C GLU A 246 10.17 -22.37 -32.73
N VAL A 247 11.14 -22.59 -33.61
CA VAL A 247 12.31 -21.72 -33.79
C VAL A 247 11.90 -20.35 -34.36
N GLU A 248 11.00 -20.28 -35.35
CA GLU A 248 10.50 -19.00 -35.87
C GLU A 248 9.78 -18.16 -34.80
N SER A 249 9.02 -18.80 -33.91
CA SER A 249 8.34 -18.13 -32.81
C SER A 249 9.34 -17.58 -31.78
N PHE A 250 10.42 -18.32 -31.56
CA PHE A 250 11.48 -17.94 -30.63
C PHE A 250 12.37 -16.82 -31.18
N GLU A 251 12.67 -16.83 -32.48
CA GLU A 251 13.46 -15.77 -33.15
C GLU A 251 12.66 -14.48 -33.33
N SER A 252 11.36 -14.58 -33.60
CA SER A 252 10.46 -13.42 -33.65
C SER A 252 10.43 -12.65 -32.32
N SER A 253 10.62 -13.35 -31.21
CA SER A 253 10.64 -12.78 -29.85
C SER A 253 11.97 -12.09 -29.48
N ARG A 254 13.02 -12.21 -30.31
CA ARG A 254 14.37 -11.68 -30.03
C ARG A 254 14.72 -10.39 -30.77
N THR A 255 13.81 -9.81 -31.53
CA THR A 255 14.11 -8.54 -32.22
C THR A 255 14.29 -7.40 -31.22
N PRO A 256 15.48 -6.77 -31.11
CA PRO A 256 15.75 -5.75 -30.10
C PRO A 256 15.16 -4.41 -30.50
N TRP A 257 14.62 -3.66 -29.53
CA TRP A 257 14.16 -2.28 -29.63
C TRP A 257 15.29 -1.31 -30.04
N SER A 258 15.67 -1.31 -31.32
CA SER A 258 16.59 -0.32 -31.87
C SER A 258 15.79 0.76 -32.60
N ARG A 259 15.66 1.90 -31.92
CA ARG A 259 15.48 3.27 -32.45
C ARG A 259 14.79 3.41 -33.80
N GLN A 260 13.55 3.93 -33.82
CA GLN A 260 13.20 4.93 -34.83
C GLN A 260 12.03 5.82 -34.44
N SER A 261 12.33 7.12 -34.50
CA SER A 261 11.42 8.25 -34.39
C SER A 261 10.56 8.38 -35.65
N HIS A 262 9.37 8.98 -35.48
CA HIS A 262 8.53 9.67 -36.48
C HIS A 262 8.40 9.03 -37.88
N SER A 263 7.25 8.42 -38.17
CA SER A 263 6.33 8.82 -39.25
C SER A 263 5.29 7.73 -39.49
N SER A 264 4.03 8.13 -39.38
CA SER A 264 2.82 7.62 -40.03
C SER A 264 2.77 6.21 -40.67
N SER A 265 1.66 5.54 -40.32
CA SER A 265 0.73 4.84 -41.22
C SER A 265 0.83 3.30 -41.32
N ASN A 266 -0.05 2.69 -40.53
CA ASN A 266 -0.99 1.63 -40.92
C ASN A 266 -0.43 0.23 -41.21
N GLN A 267 -0.39 -0.61 -40.18
CA GLN A 267 -1.39 -1.68 -39.98
C GLN A 267 -1.02 -2.47 -38.72
N SER A 268 -1.66 -2.07 -37.62
CA SER A 268 -1.77 -2.84 -36.39
C SER A 268 -3.20 -3.35 -36.33
N ALA A 269 -3.37 -4.68 -36.33
CA ALA A 269 -4.62 -5.31 -35.99
C ALA A 269 -4.31 -6.71 -35.47
N LEU A 270 -4.10 -6.82 -34.17
CA LEU A 270 -4.94 -7.62 -33.28
C LEU A 270 -4.27 -7.62 -31.90
N TYR A 271 -5.07 -7.49 -30.85
CA TYR A 271 -4.69 -7.42 -29.44
C TYR A 271 -4.19 -6.06 -28.97
N ASP A 272 -5.11 -5.11 -28.81
CA ASP A 272 -5.26 -4.45 -27.50
C ASP A 272 -6.55 -3.63 -27.44
N SER A 273 -6.97 -3.30 -26.22
CA SER A 273 -7.70 -2.06 -25.89
C SER A 273 -9.23 -2.10 -25.75
N ASP A 274 -9.70 -2.67 -24.64
CA ASP A 274 -10.98 -2.25 -24.01
C ASP A 274 -10.83 -0.88 -23.27
N TYR A 275 -9.59 -0.43 -23.03
CA TYR A 275 -9.29 0.91 -22.48
C TYR A 275 -9.33 2.04 -23.52
N GLY A 276 -9.35 1.71 -24.81
CA GLY A 276 -9.37 2.69 -25.91
C GLY A 276 -10.73 3.36 -26.04
N ASP A 277 -11.80 2.61 -25.77
CA ASP A 277 -13.17 3.10 -25.94
C ASP A 277 -13.52 4.23 -24.96
N GLU A 278 -13.02 4.20 -23.73
CA GLU A 278 -13.28 5.26 -22.75
C GLU A 278 -12.55 6.57 -23.11
N HIS A 279 -11.32 6.47 -23.63
CA HIS A 279 -10.59 7.63 -24.12
C HIS A 279 -11.23 8.22 -25.40
N LEU A 280 -11.64 7.36 -26.35
CA LEU A 280 -12.33 7.78 -27.57
C LEU A 280 -13.69 8.43 -27.29
N ARG A 281 -14.41 7.93 -26.27
CA ARG A 281 -15.65 8.54 -25.78
C ARG A 281 -15.41 9.93 -25.19
N THR A 282 -14.36 10.09 -24.40
CA THR A 282 -13.97 11.38 -23.81
C THR A 282 -13.62 12.40 -24.90
N VAL A 283 -12.84 12.00 -25.90
CA VAL A 283 -12.48 12.86 -27.03
C VAL A 283 -13.70 13.23 -27.86
N SER A 284 -14.64 12.31 -28.06
CA SER A 284 -15.90 12.58 -28.77
C SER A 284 -16.77 13.60 -28.04
N LEU A 285 -16.88 13.49 -26.71
CA LEU A 285 -17.61 14.47 -25.90
C LEU A 285 -16.96 15.86 -25.94
N LEU A 286 -15.62 15.94 -25.91
CA LEU A 286 -14.91 17.21 -26.01
C LEU A 286 -15.09 17.89 -27.38
N LYS A 287 -15.09 17.10 -28.47
CA LYS A 287 -15.38 17.61 -29.81
C LYS A 287 -16.80 18.16 -29.92
N GLU A 288 -17.79 17.43 -29.40
CA GLU A 288 -19.18 17.88 -29.45
C GLU A 288 -19.39 19.15 -28.62
N ARG A 289 -18.75 19.24 -27.44
CA ARG A 289 -18.75 20.47 -26.64
C ARG A 289 -18.16 21.66 -27.39
N ALA A 290 -17.03 21.48 -28.07
CA ALA A 290 -16.40 22.54 -28.85
C ALA A 290 -17.28 23.00 -30.03
N ARG A 291 -17.98 22.06 -30.68
CA ARG A 291 -18.95 22.35 -31.75
C ARG A 291 -20.11 23.22 -31.25
N LEU A 292 -20.72 22.83 -30.12
CA LEU A 292 -21.83 23.56 -29.51
C LEU A 292 -21.43 24.97 -29.06
N LEU A 293 -20.24 25.12 -28.44
CA LEU A 293 -19.73 26.44 -28.05
C LEU A 293 -19.52 27.36 -29.26
N SER A 294 -19.09 26.79 -30.40
CA SER A 294 -18.93 27.54 -31.65
C SER A 294 -20.28 27.98 -32.23
N GLU A 295 -21.32 27.15 -32.13
CA GLU A 295 -22.68 27.52 -32.53
C GLU A 295 -23.26 28.63 -31.67
N ILE A 296 -23.08 28.57 -30.34
CA ILE A 296 -23.51 29.61 -29.40
C ILE A 296 -22.81 30.94 -29.72
N ALA A 297 -21.48 30.92 -29.91
CA ALA A 297 -20.72 32.12 -30.26
C ALA A 297 -21.14 32.73 -31.61
N ARG A 298 -21.64 31.91 -32.54
CA ARG A 298 -22.19 32.37 -33.81
C ARG A 298 -23.59 32.95 -33.65
N ALA A 299 -24.44 32.36 -32.81
CA ALA A 299 -25.77 32.88 -32.52
C ALA A 299 -25.69 34.25 -31.83
N GLN A 300 -24.85 34.39 -30.80
CA GLN A 300 -24.65 35.66 -30.10
C GLN A 300 -24.16 36.79 -31.01
N ARG A 301 -23.35 36.49 -32.03
CA ARG A 301 -22.93 37.50 -33.02
C ARG A 301 -24.06 37.98 -33.92
N LYS A 302 -25.10 37.18 -34.14
CA LYS A 302 -26.28 37.57 -34.93
C LYS A 302 -27.25 38.43 -34.15
N ASP A 303 -27.30 38.29 -32.82
CA ASP A 303 -28.17 39.10 -31.96
C ASP A 303 -27.62 40.53 -31.73
N LEU A 304 -26.35 40.78 -32.08
CA LEU A 304 -25.70 42.10 -31.98
C LEU A 304 -25.73 42.92 -33.28
N THR A 305 -26.31 42.38 -34.36
CA THR A 305 -26.45 43.06 -35.67
C THR A 305 -27.91 43.30 -35.99
#